data_AF-A0A4Y2BTU0-F1
#
_entry.id   AF-A0A4Y2BTU0-F1
#
_cell.length_a   1.000
_cell.length_b   1.000
_cell.length_c   1.000
_cell.angle_alpha   90.00
_cell.angle_beta   90.00
_cell.angle_gamma   90.00
#
_symmetry.space_group_name_H-M   'P 1'
#
loop_
_entity.id
_entity.type
_entity.pdbx_description
1 polymer ?
#
loop_
_entity_poly.entity_id
_entity_poly.type
_entity_poly.pdbx_seq_one_letter_code
_entity_poly.pdbx_strand_id
1 'polypeptide(L)'
;MILKNDSTLWAPYKELFNVIYNAIGRKDSSAVQDLEVALKRHKPDFICLLRNPPRSPIHRDAVKQASTTGIAVVGRAGLQILPQSLIDEALIISDMFDLNELTSLELLIAGQQQQPRFPGLTRGLVAMLLYYDGRRNLVNALQLLVQAREGRTWTLGIGSELSSIIMKYTNQLKEEGIVTKVIDLIEKTDVTKELELLHRNRALGGPRYRKQVTDLICEIKQTLAEILFGWACQGSFTEEEVSRLLSFLSTQTGVSSDGSMDDAMLTSAMAFLYVIDVSILQTSDEMDAVIQKLNLVCVPDLASSIHRQLVLITDKWQMPGLKAIFQLAWGVTLRTLSQFPVTTIGGNVGECLEDDEKTIDIAIEDNAFQALRNLIVKNSAFHEQEFFLKRIHNIITDFIVLMPIKVKELRNRGDETARIIASHSQEGLEPPTKLPLHFEHLLNLISSIYAKDPLNLKLASEYWCPSESLMEQSYLQR
;
A
#
# COMPACT_ATOMS: atom_id res chain seq x y z
N MET A 1 12.12 -32.42 28.14
CA MET A 1 11.06 -31.41 27.87
C MET A 1 10.90 -31.35 26.37
N ILE A 2 9.77 -31.85 25.83
CA ILE A 2 9.51 -31.82 24.38
C ILE A 2 9.14 -30.38 24.05
N LEU A 3 10.06 -29.64 23.43
CA LEU A 3 9.78 -28.33 22.85
C LEU A 3 8.83 -28.54 21.66
N LYS A 4 7.52 -28.44 21.90
CA LYS A 4 6.56 -28.14 20.83
C LYS A 4 6.78 -26.67 20.44
N ASN A 5 7.83 -26.40 19.67
CA ASN A 5 8.05 -25.08 19.10
C ASN A 5 7.30 -25.01 17.76
N ASP A 6 6.14 -24.37 17.78
CA ASP A 6 5.43 -23.94 16.57
C ASP A 6 6.09 -22.70 15.92
N SER A 7 7.28 -22.27 16.39
CA SER A 7 7.95 -21.02 16.02
C SER A 7 8.99 -21.17 14.91
N THR A 8 8.62 -21.78 13.78
CA THR A 8 9.48 -21.81 12.57
C THR A 8 9.04 -20.71 11.60
N LEU A 9 9.98 -19.95 11.03
CA LEU A 9 9.67 -18.71 10.28
C LEU A 9 9.34 -18.89 8.79
N TRP A 10 9.54 -20.08 8.21
CA TRP A 10 9.41 -20.27 6.77
C TRP A 10 8.28 -21.23 6.38
N ALA A 11 8.42 -22.52 6.73
CA ALA A 11 7.47 -23.54 6.29
C ALA A 11 6.02 -23.27 6.74
N PRO A 12 5.73 -22.87 8.00
CA PRO A 12 4.37 -22.60 8.43
C PRO A 12 3.75 -21.41 7.71
N TYR A 13 4.51 -20.35 7.44
CA TYR A 13 3.99 -19.19 6.72
C TYR A 13 3.71 -19.50 5.25
N LYS A 14 4.53 -20.34 4.63
CA LYS A 14 4.27 -20.84 3.28
C LYS A 14 3.02 -21.74 3.24
N GLU A 15 2.85 -22.61 4.22
CA GLU A 15 1.64 -23.45 4.37
C GLU A 15 0.40 -22.59 4.59
N LEU A 16 0.47 -21.60 5.50
CA LEU A 16 -0.59 -20.63 5.75
C LEU A 16 -1.02 -19.91 4.46
N PHE A 17 -0.07 -19.37 3.70
CA PHE A 17 -0.37 -18.70 2.44
C PHE A 17 -1.06 -19.66 1.45
N ASN A 18 -0.57 -20.89 1.32
CA ASN A 18 -1.19 -21.87 0.41
C ASN A 18 -2.63 -22.21 0.80
N VAL A 19 -2.90 -22.39 2.10
CA VAL A 19 -4.26 -22.67 2.59
C VAL A 19 -5.19 -21.50 2.28
N ILE A 20 -4.76 -20.27 2.57
CA ILE A 20 -5.52 -19.04 2.26
C ILE A 20 -5.74 -18.90 0.75
N TYR A 21 -4.70 -19.13 -0.06
CA TYR A 21 -4.78 -19.05 -1.51
C TYR A 21 -5.71 -20.09 -2.12
N ASN A 22 -5.74 -21.32 -1.59
CA ASN A 22 -6.69 -22.33 -2.06
C ASN A 22 -8.14 -21.93 -1.74
N ALA A 23 -8.41 -21.47 -0.52
CA ALA A 23 -9.75 -21.06 -0.11
C ALA A 23 -10.25 -19.82 -0.87
N ILE A 24 -9.41 -18.79 -1.02
CA ILE A 24 -9.79 -17.50 -1.60
C ILE A 24 -9.49 -17.44 -3.10
N GLY A 25 -8.23 -17.65 -3.47
CA GLY A 25 -7.75 -17.50 -4.85
C GLY A 25 -8.29 -18.58 -5.79
N ARG A 26 -8.34 -19.84 -5.34
CA ARG A 26 -8.94 -20.94 -6.11
C ARG A 26 -10.42 -21.18 -5.82
N LYS A 27 -10.98 -20.47 -4.83
CA LYS A 27 -12.38 -20.60 -4.40
C LYS A 27 -12.75 -22.04 -4.02
N ASP A 28 -11.81 -22.78 -3.44
CA ASP A 28 -12.00 -24.16 -3.03
C ASP A 28 -12.76 -24.22 -1.69
N SER A 29 -14.02 -24.65 -1.73
CA SER A 29 -14.86 -24.79 -0.54
C SER A 29 -14.36 -25.83 0.45
N SER A 30 -13.58 -26.83 0.00
CA SER A 30 -13.02 -27.85 0.89
C SER A 30 -11.91 -27.31 1.78
N ALA A 31 -11.25 -26.21 1.37
CA ALA A 31 -10.15 -25.59 2.11
C ALA A 31 -10.62 -24.65 3.24
N VAL A 32 -11.92 -24.40 3.39
CA VAL A 32 -12.47 -23.43 4.37
C VAL A 32 -12.22 -23.89 5.82
N GLN A 33 -12.36 -25.19 6.09
CA GLN A 33 -12.10 -25.72 7.44
C GLN A 33 -10.62 -25.60 7.81
N ASP A 34 -9.72 -25.95 6.89
CA ASP A 34 -8.27 -25.83 7.07
C ASP A 34 -7.85 -24.37 7.25
N LEU A 35 -8.49 -23.46 6.49
CA LEU A 35 -8.31 -22.02 6.64
C LEU A 35 -8.62 -21.56 8.06
N GLU A 36 -9.79 -21.91 8.62
CA GLU A 36 -10.14 -21.50 9.98
C GLU A 36 -9.12 -21.97 11.02
N VAL A 37 -8.64 -23.21 10.90
CA VAL A 37 -7.63 -23.78 11.79
C VAL A 37 -6.32 -23.01 11.65
N ALA A 38 -5.89 -22.73 10.42
CA ALA A 38 -4.68 -21.97 10.13
C ALA A 38 -4.78 -20.53 10.67
N LEU A 39 -5.91 -19.85 10.49
CA LEU A 39 -6.14 -18.49 10.98
C LEU A 39 -6.08 -18.42 12.52
N LYS A 40 -6.67 -19.41 13.21
CA LYS A 40 -6.59 -19.50 14.68
C LYS A 40 -5.15 -19.72 15.14
N ARG A 41 -4.41 -20.62 14.49
CA ARG A 41 -3.00 -20.93 14.79
C ARG A 41 -2.09 -19.71 14.60
N HIS A 42 -2.25 -19.00 13.49
CA HIS A 42 -1.36 -17.92 13.07
C HIS A 42 -1.83 -16.51 13.48
N LYS A 43 -2.90 -16.40 14.27
CA LYS A 43 -3.35 -15.09 14.80
C LYS A 43 -2.23 -14.33 15.54
N PRO A 44 -1.40 -14.95 16.40
CA PRO A 44 -0.29 -14.25 17.04
C PRO A 44 0.74 -13.72 16.05
N ASP A 45 0.98 -14.40 14.94
CA ASP A 45 1.92 -13.98 13.90
C ASP A 45 1.45 -12.70 13.18
N PHE A 46 0.13 -12.57 12.92
CA PHE A 46 -0.42 -11.34 12.37
C PHE A 46 -0.48 -10.21 13.40
N ILE A 47 -0.83 -10.49 14.66
CA ILE A 47 -0.80 -9.48 15.73
C ILE A 47 0.63 -8.94 15.90
N CYS A 48 1.64 -9.81 15.85
CA CYS A 48 3.05 -9.44 15.91
C CYS A 48 3.69 -9.37 14.51
N LEU A 49 2.98 -8.85 13.49
CA LEU A 49 3.39 -8.88 12.09
C LEU A 49 4.88 -8.56 11.90
N LEU A 50 5.61 -9.49 11.28
CA LEU A 50 7.05 -9.41 10.98
C LEU A 50 7.97 -9.15 12.19
N ARG A 51 7.51 -9.38 13.42
CA ARG A 51 8.37 -9.34 14.60
C ARG A 51 9.13 -10.65 14.74
N ASN A 52 10.45 -10.58 14.91
CA ASN A 52 11.25 -11.77 15.18
C ASN A 52 10.95 -12.30 16.60
N PRO A 53 10.87 -13.64 16.77
CA PRO A 53 10.89 -14.25 18.10
C PRO A 53 12.13 -13.79 18.88
N PRO A 54 11.98 -13.31 20.12
CA PRO A 54 13.07 -12.70 20.87
C PRO A 54 14.12 -13.75 21.27
N ARG A 55 15.36 -13.28 21.44
CA ARG A 55 16.47 -14.10 21.94
C ARG A 55 16.23 -14.63 23.35
N SER A 56 16.84 -15.78 23.64
CA SER A 56 16.73 -16.41 24.96
C SER A 56 18.07 -16.98 25.39
N PRO A 57 18.64 -16.54 26.53
CA PRO A 57 19.89 -17.11 27.06
C PRO A 57 19.80 -18.63 27.24
N ILE A 58 18.64 -19.13 27.66
CA ILE A 58 18.37 -20.56 27.82
C ILE A 58 18.47 -21.29 26.47
N HIS A 59 17.87 -20.72 25.41
CA HIS A 59 17.93 -21.31 24.07
C HIS A 59 19.34 -21.21 23.49
N ARG A 60 20.04 -20.10 23.74
CA ARG A 60 21.43 -19.91 23.31
C ARG A 60 22.34 -20.97 23.92
N ASP A 61 22.20 -21.24 25.21
CA ASP A 61 22.99 -22.27 25.89
C ASP A 61 22.63 -23.69 25.39
N ALA A 62 21.35 -23.97 25.16
CA ALA A 62 20.92 -25.23 24.56
C ALA A 62 21.52 -25.45 23.16
N VAL A 63 21.53 -24.43 22.31
CA VAL A 63 22.12 -24.50 20.96
C VAL A 63 23.64 -24.67 21.03
N LYS A 64 24.34 -23.98 21.94
CA LYS A 64 25.79 -24.17 22.16
C LYS A 64 26.16 -25.58 22.58
N GLN A 65 25.31 -26.23 23.38
CA GLN A 65 25.53 -27.60 23.87
C GLN A 65 25.07 -28.68 22.88
N ALA A 66 24.48 -28.32 21.73
CA ALA A 66 23.94 -29.27 20.78
C ALA A 66 24.99 -30.22 20.15
N SER A 67 26.29 -29.89 20.24
CA SER A 67 27.38 -30.77 19.80
C SER A 67 27.71 -31.89 20.79
N THR A 68 27.26 -31.79 22.05
CA THR A 68 27.57 -32.77 23.11
C THR A 68 26.33 -33.44 23.69
N THR A 69 25.32 -32.66 24.09
CA THR A 69 24.09 -33.18 24.71
C THR A 69 22.98 -33.45 23.69
N GLY A 70 23.12 -32.89 22.49
CA GLY A 70 22.15 -32.98 21.42
C GLY A 70 20.92 -32.09 21.66
N ILE A 71 20.21 -31.78 20.58
CA ILE A 71 19.04 -30.89 20.61
C ILE A 71 17.88 -31.48 19.82
N ALA A 72 16.65 -31.19 20.25
CA ALA A 72 15.47 -31.58 19.50
C ALA A 72 15.42 -30.80 18.18
N VAL A 73 15.19 -31.50 17.07
CA VAL A 73 15.04 -30.92 15.74
C VAL A 73 13.68 -31.33 15.19
N VAL A 74 12.92 -30.37 14.70
CA VAL A 74 11.57 -30.61 14.12
C VAL A 74 11.65 -31.67 13.02
N GLY A 75 10.75 -32.65 13.07
CA GLY A 75 10.67 -33.75 12.11
C GLY A 75 11.68 -34.87 12.33
N ARG A 76 12.51 -34.83 13.39
CA ARG A 76 13.43 -35.92 13.76
C ARG A 76 13.08 -36.51 15.12
N ALA A 77 13.20 -37.83 15.23
CA ALA A 77 13.01 -38.53 16.49
C ALA A 77 14.24 -38.40 17.39
N GLY A 78 14.01 -38.06 18.67
CA GLY A 78 15.07 -37.94 19.68
C GLY A 78 15.96 -36.69 19.53
N LEU A 79 16.92 -36.57 20.45
CA LEU A 79 17.93 -35.50 20.42
C LEU A 79 18.96 -35.78 19.32
N GLN A 80 19.33 -34.73 18.60
CA GLN A 80 20.27 -34.78 17.48
C GLN A 80 21.57 -34.10 17.89
N ILE A 81 22.70 -34.78 17.73
CA ILE A 81 24.04 -34.16 17.86
C ILE A 81 24.33 -33.38 16.59
N LEU A 82 24.60 -32.08 16.73
CA LEU A 82 24.80 -31.18 15.60
C LEU A 82 26.29 -30.80 15.45
N PRO A 83 26.80 -30.63 14.21
CA PRO A 83 28.17 -30.18 13.99
C PRO A 83 28.40 -28.76 14.51
N GLN A 84 29.59 -28.49 15.05
CA GLN A 84 29.94 -27.16 15.58
C GLN A 84 29.77 -26.04 14.53
N SER A 85 30.11 -26.29 13.27
CA SER A 85 29.91 -25.32 12.18
C SER A 85 28.45 -24.88 12.01
N LEU A 86 27.49 -25.78 12.24
CA LEU A 86 26.07 -25.48 12.12
C LEU A 86 25.58 -24.67 13.32
N ILE A 87 26.11 -24.97 14.51
CA ILE A 87 25.85 -24.20 15.74
C ILE A 87 26.36 -22.77 15.57
N ASP A 88 27.60 -22.60 15.12
CA ASP A 88 28.23 -21.28 14.96
C ASP A 88 27.48 -20.42 13.94
N GLU A 89 27.09 -20.99 12.79
CA GLU A 89 26.28 -20.30 11.78
C GLU A 89 24.89 -19.91 12.30
N ALA A 90 24.23 -20.77 13.08
CA ALA A 90 22.92 -20.47 13.67
C ALA A 90 23.01 -19.31 14.67
N LEU A 91 24.10 -19.23 15.46
CA LEU A 91 24.33 -18.13 16.39
C LEU A 91 24.64 -16.82 15.66
N ILE A 92 25.35 -16.85 14.53
CA ILE A 92 25.54 -15.67 13.66
C ILE A 92 24.20 -15.14 13.15
N ILE A 93 23.32 -16.02 12.66
CA ILE A 93 21.98 -15.63 12.19
C ILE A 93 21.17 -15.01 13.33
N SER A 94 21.21 -15.62 14.51
CA SER A 94 20.56 -15.11 15.72
C SER A 94 21.04 -13.71 16.09
N ASP A 95 22.35 -13.48 16.09
CA ASP A 95 22.95 -12.19 16.41
C ASP A 95 22.65 -11.13 15.34
N MET A 96 22.60 -11.51 14.06
CA MET A 96 22.34 -10.60 12.94
C MET A 96 20.90 -10.06 12.92
N PHE A 97 19.90 -10.91 13.17
CA PHE A 97 18.48 -10.53 13.10
C PHE A 97 17.83 -10.27 14.45
N ASP A 98 18.59 -10.34 15.55
CA ASP A 98 18.02 -10.42 16.90
C ASP A 98 16.93 -11.49 17.00
N LEU A 99 17.26 -12.69 16.49
CA LEU A 99 16.35 -13.80 16.32
C LEU A 99 16.64 -14.89 17.35
N ASN A 100 15.59 -15.52 17.88
CA ASN A 100 15.72 -16.65 18.79
C ASN A 100 16.67 -17.74 18.25
N GLU A 101 17.52 -18.27 19.12
CA GLU A 101 18.56 -19.22 18.73
C GLU A 101 17.99 -20.55 18.20
N LEU A 102 16.86 -21.05 18.73
CA LEU A 102 16.21 -22.26 18.20
C LEU A 102 15.62 -22.01 16.82
N THR A 103 14.95 -20.88 16.63
CA THR A 103 14.38 -20.50 15.32
C THR A 103 15.48 -20.27 14.28
N SER A 104 16.61 -19.67 14.67
CA SER A 104 17.78 -19.49 13.80
C SER A 104 18.38 -20.82 13.38
N LEU A 105 18.46 -21.78 14.32
CA LEU A 105 18.92 -23.13 14.06
C LEU A 105 17.99 -23.88 13.10
N GLU A 106 16.67 -23.82 13.32
CA GLU A 106 15.67 -24.44 12.46
C GLU A 106 15.69 -23.85 11.04
N LEU A 107 15.81 -22.52 10.93
CA LEU A 107 15.96 -21.83 9.65
C LEU A 107 17.20 -22.29 8.90
N LEU A 108 18.34 -22.45 9.59
CA LEU A 108 19.58 -22.94 8.99
C LEU A 108 19.48 -24.41 8.54
N ILE A 109 18.83 -25.25 9.34
CA ILE A 109 18.54 -26.64 8.99
C ILE A 109 17.65 -26.71 7.75
N ALA A 110 16.62 -25.87 7.67
CA ALA A 110 15.78 -25.74 6.47
C ALA A 110 16.61 -25.27 5.27
N GLY A 111 17.51 -24.30 5.45
CA GLY A 111 18.46 -23.85 4.44
C GLY A 111 19.34 -24.98 3.92
N GLN A 112 19.86 -25.84 4.80
CA GLN A 112 20.65 -27.02 4.44
C GLN A 112 19.82 -28.05 3.66
N GLN A 113 18.56 -28.30 4.05
CA GLN A 113 17.68 -29.22 3.35
C GLN A 113 17.29 -28.71 1.96
N GLN A 114 17.09 -27.40 1.80
CA GLN A 114 16.73 -26.78 0.53
C GLN A 114 17.94 -26.51 -0.37
N GLN A 115 19.16 -26.56 0.16
CA GLN A 115 20.41 -26.27 -0.55
C GLN A 115 20.54 -26.93 -1.93
N PRO A 116 20.12 -28.20 -2.15
CA PRO A 116 20.19 -28.83 -3.48
C PRO A 116 19.42 -28.08 -4.58
N ARG A 117 18.41 -27.27 -4.21
CA ARG A 117 17.62 -26.45 -5.15
C ARG A 117 18.28 -25.11 -5.49
N PHE A 118 19.38 -24.76 -4.82
CA PHE A 118 20.11 -23.51 -4.99
C PHE A 118 21.59 -23.78 -5.28
N PRO A 119 21.93 -24.26 -6.50
CA PRO A 119 23.32 -24.55 -6.86
C PRO A 119 24.22 -23.32 -6.68
N GLY A 120 25.35 -23.53 -6.01
CA GLY A 120 26.34 -22.47 -5.75
C GLY A 120 26.08 -21.60 -4.52
N LEU A 121 24.99 -21.83 -3.77
CA LEU A 121 24.74 -21.15 -2.49
C LEU A 121 25.10 -22.04 -1.29
N THR A 122 25.65 -21.42 -0.25
CA THR A 122 25.84 -22.08 1.05
C THR A 122 24.51 -22.20 1.78
N ARG A 123 24.38 -23.15 2.72
CA ARG A 123 23.18 -23.31 3.55
C ARG A 123 22.79 -22.01 4.28
N GLY A 124 23.76 -21.22 4.71
CA GLY A 124 23.53 -19.91 5.34
C GLY A 124 22.87 -18.91 4.38
N LEU A 125 23.36 -18.79 3.15
CA LEU A 125 22.73 -17.93 2.14
C LEU A 125 21.31 -18.42 1.79
N VAL A 126 21.11 -19.73 1.68
CA VAL A 126 19.77 -20.29 1.46
C VAL A 126 18.85 -19.96 2.65
N ALA A 127 19.33 -20.09 3.89
CA ALA A 127 18.58 -19.71 5.09
C ALA A 127 18.11 -18.25 5.05
N MET A 128 18.91 -17.32 4.53
CA MET A 128 18.51 -15.92 4.35
C MET A 128 17.38 -15.75 3.32
N LEU A 129 17.44 -16.48 2.21
CA LEU A 129 16.34 -16.48 1.24
C LEU A 129 15.06 -17.00 1.87
N LEU A 130 15.15 -18.09 2.65
CA LEU A 130 13.99 -18.67 3.34
C LEU A 130 13.42 -17.72 4.41
N TYR A 131 14.26 -16.91 5.06
CA TYR A 131 13.83 -15.91 6.03
C TYR A 131 12.94 -14.84 5.39
N TYR A 132 13.42 -14.21 4.31
CA TYR A 132 12.64 -13.21 3.59
C TYR A 132 11.45 -13.83 2.85
N ASP A 133 11.59 -15.04 2.29
CA ASP A 133 10.45 -15.76 1.68
C ASP A 133 9.36 -16.06 2.71
N GLY A 134 9.70 -16.49 3.93
CA GLY A 134 8.74 -16.71 5.00
C GLY A 134 7.96 -15.44 5.35
N ARG A 135 8.67 -14.33 5.55
CA ARG A 135 8.08 -13.00 5.79
C ARG A 135 7.15 -12.57 4.66
N ARG A 136 7.59 -12.77 3.41
CA ARG A 136 6.80 -12.51 2.21
C ARG A 136 5.50 -13.32 2.19
N ASN A 137 5.56 -14.62 2.47
CA ASN A 137 4.34 -15.44 2.52
C ASN A 137 3.37 -14.96 3.60
N LEU A 138 3.87 -14.50 4.76
CA LEU A 138 3.02 -13.95 5.82
C LEU A 138 2.33 -12.64 5.40
N VAL A 139 3.03 -11.71 4.75
CA VAL A 139 2.39 -10.48 4.26
C VAL A 139 1.44 -10.74 3.08
N ASN A 140 1.78 -11.64 2.16
CA ASN A 140 0.89 -12.03 1.05
C ASN A 140 -0.39 -12.71 1.58
N ALA A 141 -0.28 -13.50 2.65
CA ALA A 141 -1.43 -14.08 3.33
C ALA A 141 -2.36 -12.99 3.90
N LEU A 142 -1.79 -11.98 4.58
CA LEU A 142 -2.57 -10.85 5.10
C LEU A 142 -3.20 -10.03 3.97
N GLN A 143 -2.45 -9.75 2.91
CA GLN A 143 -2.94 -9.03 1.74
C GLN A 143 -4.16 -9.71 1.14
N LEU A 144 -4.09 -11.02 0.91
CA LEU A 144 -5.19 -11.77 0.30
C LEU A 144 -6.44 -11.78 1.20
N LEU A 145 -6.27 -11.86 2.52
CA LEU A 145 -7.38 -11.73 3.48
C LEU A 145 -8.02 -10.34 3.42
N VAL A 146 -7.23 -9.27 3.30
CA VAL A 146 -7.73 -7.90 3.22
C VAL A 146 -8.43 -7.64 1.89
N GLN A 147 -7.87 -8.11 0.77
CA GLN A 147 -8.50 -8.01 -0.56
C GLN A 147 -9.80 -8.79 -0.67
N ALA A 148 -9.95 -9.86 0.11
CA ALA A 148 -11.13 -10.71 0.15
C ALA A 148 -12.24 -10.18 1.07
N ARG A 149 -12.00 -9.09 1.81
CA ARG A 149 -13.05 -8.41 2.56
C ARG A 149 -14.15 -7.93 1.63
N GLU A 150 -15.37 -7.99 2.13
CA GLU A 150 -16.49 -7.31 1.50
C GLU A 150 -16.40 -5.81 1.80
N GLY A 151 -16.39 -4.99 0.76
CA GLY A 151 -16.34 -3.54 0.89
C GLY A 151 -16.89 -2.82 -0.33
N ARG A 152 -16.40 -1.62 -0.58
CA ARG A 152 -17.03 -0.66 -1.51
C ARG A 152 -16.48 -0.70 -2.93
N THR A 153 -15.26 -1.21 -3.12
CA THR A 153 -14.54 -1.03 -4.40
C THR A 153 -14.61 -2.27 -5.28
N TRP A 154 -14.46 -3.46 -4.72
CA TRP A 154 -14.56 -4.71 -5.47
C TRP A 154 -15.10 -5.86 -4.60
N THR A 155 -15.42 -6.97 -5.25
CA THR A 155 -15.70 -8.24 -4.58
C THR A 155 -14.94 -9.35 -5.30
N LEU A 156 -14.44 -10.34 -4.55
CA LEU A 156 -13.79 -11.52 -5.13
C LEU A 156 -14.80 -12.62 -5.50
N GLY A 157 -16.10 -12.44 -5.22
CA GLY A 157 -17.13 -13.44 -5.49
C GLY A 157 -16.85 -14.77 -4.78
N ILE A 158 -16.54 -14.68 -3.48
CA ILE A 158 -16.38 -15.81 -2.56
C ILE A 158 -17.71 -16.10 -1.84
N GLY A 159 -17.87 -17.32 -1.31
CA GLY A 159 -19.09 -17.71 -0.58
C GLY A 159 -19.31 -16.89 0.70
N SER A 160 -20.57 -16.72 1.10
CA SER A 160 -20.97 -15.89 2.26
C SER A 160 -20.38 -16.37 3.59
N GLU A 161 -20.25 -17.69 3.78
CA GLU A 161 -19.59 -18.28 4.95
C GLU A 161 -18.12 -17.84 5.02
N LEU A 162 -17.37 -18.00 3.93
CA LEU A 162 -15.97 -17.61 3.84
C LEU A 162 -15.79 -16.09 4.02
N SER A 163 -16.66 -15.28 3.39
CA SER A 163 -16.69 -13.83 3.58
C SER A 163 -16.86 -13.46 5.06
N SER A 164 -17.81 -14.09 5.76
CA SER A 164 -18.07 -13.85 7.18
C SER A 164 -16.86 -14.19 8.07
N ILE A 165 -16.20 -15.34 7.80
CA ILE A 165 -14.98 -15.75 8.51
C ILE A 165 -13.88 -14.71 8.33
N ILE A 166 -13.63 -14.29 7.09
CA ILE A 166 -12.59 -13.31 6.75
C ILE A 166 -12.89 -11.96 7.39
N MET A 167 -14.12 -11.47 7.26
CA MET A 167 -14.55 -10.18 7.83
C MET A 167 -14.37 -10.18 9.35
N LYS A 168 -14.83 -11.23 10.04
CA LYS A 168 -14.65 -11.36 11.50
C LYS A 168 -13.18 -11.38 11.89
N TYR A 169 -12.36 -12.17 11.20
CA TYR A 169 -10.94 -12.29 11.52
C TYR A 169 -10.18 -10.98 11.30
N THR A 170 -10.39 -10.35 10.15
CA THR A 170 -9.70 -9.10 9.80
C THR A 170 -10.18 -7.91 10.63
N ASN A 171 -11.45 -7.87 11.05
CA ASN A 171 -11.92 -6.89 12.04
C ASN A 171 -11.19 -7.03 13.38
N GLN A 172 -10.99 -8.26 13.87
CA GLN A 172 -10.21 -8.49 15.09
C GLN A 172 -8.75 -8.05 14.94
N LEU A 173 -8.13 -8.30 13.78
CA LEU A 173 -6.77 -7.79 13.54
C LEU A 173 -6.71 -6.26 13.52
N LYS A 174 -7.77 -5.62 13.00
CA LYS A 174 -7.89 -4.17 13.02
C LYS A 174 -8.00 -3.61 14.43
N GLU A 175 -8.82 -4.23 15.28
CA GLU A 175 -8.92 -3.89 16.71
C GLU A 175 -7.57 -4.01 17.45
N GLU A 176 -6.72 -4.95 17.01
CA GLU A 176 -5.34 -5.15 17.52
C GLU A 176 -4.29 -4.23 16.85
N GLY A 177 -4.73 -3.19 16.12
CA GLY A 177 -3.87 -2.15 15.55
C GLY A 177 -3.02 -2.60 14.36
N ILE A 178 -3.50 -3.53 13.53
CA ILE A 178 -2.75 -4.01 12.36
C ILE A 178 -2.45 -2.91 11.33
N VAL A 179 -3.34 -1.94 11.15
CA VAL A 179 -3.18 -0.87 10.13
C VAL A 179 -1.99 0.02 10.49
N THR A 180 -1.96 0.57 11.71
CA THR A 180 -0.84 1.36 12.23
C THR A 180 0.48 0.58 12.16
N LYS A 181 0.44 -0.72 12.50
CA LYS A 181 1.62 -1.60 12.42
C LYS A 181 2.13 -1.77 10.99
N VAL A 182 1.24 -1.88 10.00
CA VAL A 182 1.62 -1.93 8.59
C VAL A 182 2.29 -0.62 8.17
N ILE A 183 1.74 0.53 8.54
CA ILE A 183 2.35 1.85 8.25
C ILE A 183 3.76 1.93 8.85
N ASP A 184 3.91 1.54 10.12
CA ASP A 184 5.20 1.48 10.80
C ASP A 184 6.22 0.58 10.09
N LEU A 185 5.78 -0.57 9.57
CA LEU A 185 6.66 -1.52 8.87
C LEU A 185 7.09 -0.96 7.51
N ILE A 186 6.19 -0.29 6.76
CA ILE A 186 6.55 0.38 5.50
C ILE A 186 7.62 1.44 5.76
N GLU A 187 7.43 2.26 6.81
CA GLU A 187 8.36 3.33 7.19
C GLU A 187 9.72 2.80 7.64
N LYS A 188 9.75 1.71 8.41
CA LYS A 188 11.00 1.11 8.91
C LYS A 188 11.75 0.30 7.85
N THR A 189 11.07 -0.14 6.79
CA THR A 189 11.68 -0.98 5.75
C THR A 189 12.52 -0.13 4.79
N ASP A 190 13.83 -0.21 4.98
CA ASP A 190 14.85 0.42 4.16
C ASP A 190 15.72 -0.65 3.51
N VAL A 191 15.55 -0.82 2.20
CA VAL A 191 16.26 -1.82 1.39
C VAL A 191 17.78 -1.65 1.52
N THR A 192 18.27 -0.41 1.59
CA THR A 192 19.70 -0.12 1.70
C THR A 192 20.25 -0.61 3.03
N LYS A 193 19.55 -0.30 4.13
CA LYS A 193 19.96 -0.74 5.48
C LYS A 193 19.92 -2.27 5.63
N GLU A 194 18.91 -2.92 5.06
CA GLU A 194 18.82 -4.39 5.05
C GLU A 194 19.99 -5.02 4.27
N LEU A 195 20.32 -4.48 3.08
CA LEU A 195 21.46 -4.97 2.30
C LEU A 195 22.80 -4.71 3.01
N GLU A 196 22.95 -3.58 3.68
CA GLU A 196 24.13 -3.30 4.51
C GLU A 196 24.26 -4.27 5.68
N LEU A 197 23.16 -4.61 6.35
CA LEU A 197 23.14 -5.61 7.43
C LEU A 197 23.66 -6.96 6.92
N LEU A 198 23.15 -7.41 5.77
CA LEU A 198 23.60 -8.66 5.14
C LEU A 198 25.07 -8.57 4.68
N HIS A 199 25.51 -7.41 4.18
CA HIS A 199 26.89 -7.20 3.76
C HIS A 199 27.86 -7.35 4.94
N ARG A 200 27.59 -6.64 6.04
CA ARG A 200 28.43 -6.62 7.26
C ARG A 200 28.60 -8.02 7.86
N ASN A 201 27.58 -8.86 7.74
CA ASN A 201 27.58 -10.23 8.26
C ASN A 201 27.98 -11.29 7.23
N ARG A 202 28.55 -10.89 6.08
CA ARG A 202 28.97 -11.81 4.99
C ARG A 202 27.84 -12.72 4.48
N ALA A 203 26.59 -12.25 4.61
CA ALA A 203 25.37 -12.91 4.17
C ALA A 203 24.90 -12.43 2.78
N LEU A 204 25.74 -11.68 2.05
CA LEU A 204 25.54 -11.35 0.64
C LEU A 204 26.36 -12.28 -0.27
N GLY A 205 25.67 -13.07 -1.07
CA GLY A 205 26.25 -13.87 -2.15
C GLY A 205 26.60 -13.07 -3.41
N GLY A 206 26.73 -13.79 -4.53
CA GLY A 206 26.99 -13.22 -5.85
C GLY A 206 25.81 -12.41 -6.42
N PRO A 207 25.97 -11.75 -7.59
CA PRO A 207 24.99 -10.79 -8.13
C PRO A 207 23.56 -11.33 -8.24
N ARG A 208 23.40 -12.59 -8.68
CA ARG A 208 22.09 -13.25 -8.78
C ARG A 208 21.38 -13.35 -7.42
N TYR A 209 22.10 -13.75 -6.39
CA TYR A 209 21.57 -13.84 -5.02
C TYR A 209 21.21 -12.45 -4.49
N ARG A 210 22.07 -11.45 -4.72
CA ARG A 210 21.80 -10.08 -4.26
C ARG A 210 20.49 -9.57 -4.85
N LYS A 211 20.28 -9.77 -6.16
CA LYS A 211 19.03 -9.44 -6.83
C LYS A 211 17.84 -10.17 -6.18
N GLN A 212 17.92 -11.49 -5.96
CA GLN A 212 16.83 -12.25 -5.33
C GLN A 212 16.44 -11.73 -3.94
N VAL A 213 17.42 -11.40 -3.11
CA VAL A 213 17.15 -10.87 -1.77
C VAL A 213 16.57 -9.45 -1.85
N THR A 214 17.12 -8.59 -2.72
CA THR A 214 16.58 -7.25 -2.96
C THR A 214 15.14 -7.33 -3.43
N ASP A 215 14.83 -8.19 -4.40
CA ASP A 215 13.49 -8.38 -4.94
C ASP A 215 12.52 -8.82 -3.83
N LEU A 216 12.92 -9.75 -2.94
CA LEU A 216 12.11 -10.19 -1.80
C LEU A 216 11.82 -9.06 -0.80
N ILE A 217 12.82 -8.23 -0.48
CA ILE A 217 12.65 -7.11 0.46
C ILE A 217 11.72 -6.05 -0.15
N CYS A 218 11.92 -5.72 -1.43
CA CYS A 218 11.06 -4.80 -2.17
C CYS A 218 9.63 -5.33 -2.25
N GLU A 219 9.44 -6.62 -2.54
CA GLU A 219 8.13 -7.27 -2.59
C GLU A 219 7.43 -7.20 -1.23
N ILE A 220 8.12 -7.49 -0.12
CA ILE A 220 7.53 -7.34 1.22
C ILE A 220 7.05 -5.92 1.47
N LYS A 221 7.88 -4.91 1.15
CA LYS A 221 7.52 -3.49 1.33
C LYS A 221 6.32 -3.10 0.47
N GLN A 222 6.29 -3.55 -0.79
CA GLN A 222 5.20 -3.31 -1.72
C GLN A 222 3.89 -3.96 -1.23
N THR A 223 3.93 -5.24 -0.83
CA THR A 223 2.76 -5.94 -0.29
C THR A 223 2.22 -5.28 0.97
N LEU A 224 3.07 -4.74 1.85
CA LEU A 224 2.62 -3.95 3.00
C LEU A 224 1.85 -2.69 2.56
N ALA A 225 2.33 -1.97 1.55
CA ALA A 225 1.60 -0.84 0.98
C ALA A 225 0.27 -1.29 0.34
N GLU A 226 0.24 -2.44 -0.32
CA GLU A 226 -0.98 -3.01 -0.91
C GLU A 226 -2.00 -3.47 0.14
N ILE A 227 -1.56 -3.93 1.31
CA ILE A 227 -2.43 -4.20 2.47
C ILE A 227 -3.10 -2.90 2.93
N LEU A 228 -2.32 -1.83 3.06
CA LEU A 228 -2.83 -0.51 3.44
C LEU A 228 -3.85 0.01 2.42
N PHE A 229 -3.53 -0.10 1.13
CA PHE A 229 -4.44 0.25 0.03
C PHE A 229 -5.71 -0.60 0.05
N GLY A 230 -5.59 -1.92 0.22
CA GLY A 230 -6.72 -2.83 0.32
C GLY A 230 -7.67 -2.47 1.46
N TRP A 231 -7.13 -2.09 2.63
CA TRP A 231 -7.95 -1.58 3.72
C TRP A 231 -8.67 -0.28 3.36
N ALA A 232 -8.02 0.63 2.65
CA ALA A 232 -8.64 1.91 2.27
C ALA A 232 -9.79 1.69 1.27
N CYS A 233 -9.64 0.72 0.37
CA CYS A 233 -10.65 0.38 -0.61
C CYS A 233 -11.81 -0.48 -0.05
N GLN A 234 -11.56 -1.34 0.94
CA GLN A 234 -12.55 -2.31 1.43
C GLN A 234 -13.09 -2.04 2.83
N GLY A 235 -12.45 -1.16 3.61
CA GLY A 235 -12.85 -0.83 4.97
C GLY A 235 -12.78 0.66 5.25
N SER A 236 -13.07 0.99 6.50
CA SER A 236 -12.85 2.33 7.06
C SER A 236 -11.45 2.45 7.65
N PHE A 237 -11.00 3.66 7.95
CA PHE A 237 -9.82 3.99 8.78
C PHE A 237 -10.29 4.86 9.94
N THR A 238 -9.78 4.64 11.14
CA THR A 238 -10.01 5.55 12.28
C THR A 238 -9.28 6.88 12.08
N GLU A 239 -9.64 7.91 12.86
CA GLU A 239 -8.93 9.20 12.83
C GLU A 239 -7.43 9.05 13.15
N GLU A 240 -7.09 8.18 14.09
CA GLU A 240 -5.69 7.88 14.45
C GLU A 240 -4.94 7.22 13.29
N GLU A 241 -5.56 6.25 12.61
CA GLU A 241 -4.97 5.56 11.45
C GLU A 241 -4.72 6.53 10.29
N VAL A 242 -5.68 7.44 9.99
CA VAL A 242 -5.50 8.46 8.95
C VAL A 242 -4.43 9.48 9.33
N SER A 243 -4.40 9.93 10.59
CA SER A 243 -3.39 10.87 11.08
C SER A 243 -1.98 10.25 11.03
N ARG A 244 -1.86 8.97 11.38
CA ARG A 244 -0.61 8.22 11.25
C ARG A 244 -0.16 8.11 9.79
N LEU A 245 -1.09 7.83 8.87
CA LEU A 245 -0.83 7.74 7.44
C LEU A 245 -0.36 9.09 6.87
N LEU A 246 -1.04 10.18 7.20
CA LEU A 246 -0.63 11.53 6.76
C LEU A 246 0.75 11.92 7.33
N SER A 247 1.01 11.63 8.61
CA SER A 247 2.32 11.85 9.22
C SER A 247 3.42 11.07 8.50
N PHE A 248 3.19 9.79 8.19
CA PHE A 248 4.08 9.00 7.34
C PHE A 248 4.29 9.69 5.98
N LEU A 249 3.22 9.98 5.23
CA LEU A 249 3.31 10.52 3.88
C LEU A 249 3.99 11.91 3.82
N SER A 250 3.85 12.71 4.88
CA SER A 250 4.49 14.03 4.97
C SER A 250 6.00 13.99 5.20
N THR A 251 6.53 12.88 5.74
CA THR A 251 7.94 12.73 6.14
C THR A 251 8.77 11.88 5.18
N GLN A 252 8.12 11.08 4.32
CA GLN A 252 8.84 10.22 3.37
C GLN A 252 9.35 10.99 2.13
N THR A 253 10.42 10.45 1.54
CA THR A 253 11.07 10.97 0.32
C THR A 253 11.26 9.87 -0.74
N GLY A 254 10.44 8.83 -0.70
CA GLY A 254 10.53 7.67 -1.60
C GLY A 254 10.29 8.05 -3.07
N VAL A 255 11.37 8.34 -3.79
CA VAL A 255 11.37 8.68 -5.21
C VAL A 255 12.27 7.75 -6.01
N SER A 256 11.80 7.38 -7.19
CA SER A 256 12.52 6.63 -8.20
C SER A 256 13.57 7.52 -8.90
N SER A 257 14.49 6.88 -9.66
CA SER A 257 15.56 7.59 -10.38
C SER A 257 15.07 8.59 -11.43
N ASP A 258 13.85 8.42 -11.91
CA ASP A 258 13.21 9.33 -12.86
C ASP A 258 12.42 10.46 -12.17
N GLY A 259 12.40 10.50 -10.84
CA GLY A 259 11.71 11.51 -10.03
C GLY A 259 10.23 11.22 -9.79
N SER A 260 9.68 10.08 -10.22
CA SER A 260 8.36 9.64 -9.75
C SER A 260 8.44 9.10 -8.33
N MET A 261 7.31 8.89 -7.65
CA MET A 261 7.31 8.10 -6.42
C MET A 261 7.75 6.66 -6.70
N ASP A 262 8.39 6.03 -5.71
CA ASP A 262 8.57 4.58 -5.73
C ASP A 262 7.23 3.86 -5.55
N ASP A 263 7.15 2.59 -5.93
CA ASP A 263 5.87 1.86 -6.01
C ASP A 263 5.16 1.77 -4.65
N ALA A 264 5.91 1.54 -3.56
CA ALA A 264 5.32 1.42 -2.23
C ALA A 264 4.79 2.77 -1.73
N MET A 265 5.51 3.86 -2.03
CA MET A 265 5.09 5.22 -1.72
C MET A 265 3.87 5.64 -2.55
N LEU A 266 3.86 5.30 -3.86
CA LEU A 266 2.71 5.49 -4.74
C LEU A 266 1.48 4.76 -4.18
N THR A 267 1.58 3.47 -3.89
CA THR A 267 0.47 2.66 -3.36
C THR A 267 -0.05 3.22 -2.03
N SER A 268 0.84 3.71 -1.16
CA SER A 268 0.46 4.34 0.11
C SER A 268 -0.24 5.70 -0.09
N ALA A 269 0.20 6.50 -1.05
CA ALA A 269 -0.46 7.75 -1.42
C ALA A 269 -1.86 7.48 -2.01
N MET A 270 -1.98 6.45 -2.85
CA MET A 270 -3.27 6.00 -3.39
C MET A 270 -4.21 5.51 -2.28
N ALA A 271 -3.70 4.87 -1.23
CA ALA A 271 -4.51 4.49 -0.07
C ALA A 271 -5.15 5.72 0.59
N PHE A 272 -4.40 6.80 0.80
CA PHE A 272 -4.98 8.06 1.31
C PHE A 272 -6.01 8.67 0.34
N LEU A 273 -5.71 8.69 -0.96
CA LEU A 273 -6.67 9.20 -1.95
C LEU A 273 -7.98 8.42 -1.95
N TYR A 274 -7.95 7.12 -1.65
CA TYR A 274 -9.14 6.31 -1.44
C TYR A 274 -9.81 6.60 -0.10
N VAL A 275 -9.08 6.87 0.99
CA VAL A 275 -9.69 7.26 2.28
C VAL A 275 -10.67 8.43 2.13
N ILE A 276 -10.36 9.41 1.27
CA ILE A 276 -11.20 10.58 0.98
C ILE A 276 -12.08 10.43 -0.27
N ASP A 277 -12.15 9.23 -0.85
CA ASP A 277 -12.94 8.99 -2.06
C ASP A 277 -14.42 8.86 -1.74
N VAL A 278 -15.19 9.79 -2.30
CA VAL A 278 -16.65 9.89 -2.18
C VAL A 278 -17.34 9.85 -3.56
N SER A 279 -16.60 9.48 -4.62
CA SER A 279 -17.11 9.49 -6.00
C SER A 279 -18.35 8.61 -6.20
N ILE A 280 -18.52 7.57 -5.37
CA ILE A 280 -19.72 6.71 -5.38
C ILE A 280 -21.02 7.50 -5.15
N LEU A 281 -20.98 8.65 -4.47
CA LEU A 281 -22.15 9.50 -4.26
C LEU A 281 -22.76 10.01 -5.57
N GLN A 282 -21.94 10.19 -6.61
CA GLN A 282 -22.41 10.68 -7.90
C GLN A 282 -23.17 9.62 -8.71
N THR A 283 -23.03 8.35 -8.35
CA THR A 283 -23.59 7.21 -9.12
C THR A 283 -24.57 6.35 -8.32
N SER A 284 -24.50 6.37 -6.98
CA SER A 284 -25.38 5.59 -6.12
C SER A 284 -26.65 6.34 -5.75
N ASP A 285 -27.72 5.59 -5.53
CA ASP A 285 -28.93 6.11 -4.89
C ASP A 285 -28.63 6.54 -3.45
N GLU A 286 -29.26 7.62 -2.97
CA GLU A 286 -29.02 8.17 -1.61
C GLU A 286 -29.28 7.17 -0.47
N MET A 287 -30.07 6.12 -0.73
CA MET A 287 -30.39 5.06 0.22
C MET A 287 -29.44 3.86 0.16
N ASP A 288 -28.42 3.90 -0.71
CA ASP A 288 -27.45 2.82 -0.84
C ASP A 288 -26.63 2.67 0.45
N ALA A 289 -26.65 1.44 1.01
CA ALA A 289 -25.91 1.10 2.21
C ALA A 289 -24.39 1.29 2.07
N VAL A 290 -23.86 1.34 0.84
CA VAL A 290 -22.44 1.65 0.57
C VAL A 290 -22.07 3.06 1.02
N ILE A 291 -23.00 4.03 0.98
CA ILE A 291 -22.74 5.42 1.43
C ILE A 291 -22.36 5.44 2.91
N GLN A 292 -23.05 4.65 3.74
CA GLN A 292 -22.78 4.53 5.17
C GLN A 292 -21.45 3.83 5.48
N LYS A 293 -20.78 3.24 4.47
CA LYS A 293 -19.44 2.65 4.59
C LYS A 293 -18.33 3.62 4.18
N LEU A 294 -18.65 4.81 3.65
CA LEU A 294 -17.66 5.82 3.31
C LEU A 294 -16.96 6.34 4.56
N ASN A 295 -15.63 6.49 4.49
CA ASN A 295 -14.87 6.79 5.69
C ASN A 295 -15.24 8.13 6.33
N LEU A 296 -15.51 9.14 5.49
CA LEU A 296 -15.93 10.49 5.92
C LEU A 296 -17.36 10.52 6.49
N VAL A 297 -18.15 9.47 6.25
CA VAL A 297 -19.53 9.31 6.73
C VAL A 297 -19.54 8.52 8.04
N CYS A 298 -18.84 7.38 8.07
CA CYS A 298 -18.90 6.46 9.21
C CYS A 298 -17.96 6.82 10.37
N VAL A 299 -16.98 7.71 10.15
CA VAL A 299 -16.05 8.17 11.20
C VAL A 299 -16.35 9.64 11.53
N PRO A 300 -16.93 9.92 12.70
CA PRO A 300 -17.17 11.28 13.15
C PRO A 300 -15.88 12.12 13.14
N ASP A 301 -15.99 13.41 12.83
CA ASP A 301 -14.90 14.40 12.87
C ASP A 301 -13.70 14.16 11.94
N LEU A 302 -13.68 13.05 11.18
CA LEU A 302 -12.57 12.71 10.30
C LEU A 302 -12.31 13.80 9.24
N ALA A 303 -13.38 14.35 8.66
CA ALA A 303 -13.29 15.43 7.68
C ALA A 303 -12.57 16.66 8.26
N SER A 304 -12.97 17.10 9.47
CA SER A 304 -12.34 18.22 10.18
C SER A 304 -10.88 17.93 10.51
N SER A 305 -10.55 16.69 10.91
CA SER A 305 -9.17 16.31 11.22
C SER A 305 -8.27 16.31 9.98
N ILE A 306 -8.76 15.79 8.84
CA ILE A 306 -8.06 15.83 7.55
C ILE A 306 -7.89 17.28 7.08
N HIS A 307 -8.96 18.07 7.14
CA HIS A 307 -8.92 19.48 6.73
C HIS A 307 -7.89 20.26 7.56
N ARG A 308 -7.87 20.06 8.88
CA ARG A 308 -6.85 20.67 9.76
C ARG A 308 -5.43 20.28 9.35
N GLN A 309 -5.17 19.01 9.05
CA GLN A 309 -3.83 18.53 8.69
C GLN A 309 -3.36 18.99 7.31
N LEU A 310 -4.26 19.04 6.32
CA LEU A 310 -3.90 19.41 4.95
C LEU A 310 -3.90 20.92 4.71
N VAL A 311 -4.80 21.66 5.35
CA VAL A 311 -5.08 23.07 5.03
C VAL A 311 -4.60 24.01 6.13
N LEU A 312 -4.91 23.72 7.39
CA LEU A 312 -4.63 24.65 8.50
C LEU A 312 -3.20 24.52 9.04
N ILE A 313 -2.66 23.30 9.07
CA ILE A 313 -1.29 23.04 9.52
C ILE A 313 -0.30 23.35 8.38
N THR A 314 0.63 24.26 8.68
CA THR A 314 1.65 24.75 7.74
C THR A 314 2.97 23.99 7.84
N ASP A 315 2.95 22.80 8.44
CA ASP A 315 4.12 21.94 8.56
C ASP A 315 4.75 21.66 7.19
N LYS A 316 6.08 21.63 7.16
CA LYS A 316 6.85 21.40 5.96
C LYS A 316 6.82 19.91 5.60
N TRP A 317 6.10 19.60 4.52
CA TRP A 317 6.15 18.28 3.89
C TRP A 317 7.49 18.10 3.17
N GLN A 318 8.08 16.91 3.27
CA GLN A 318 9.30 16.58 2.52
C GLN A 318 9.06 16.58 1.01
N MET A 319 7.84 16.24 0.59
CA MET A 319 7.37 16.38 -0.79
C MET A 319 6.18 17.35 -0.85
N PRO A 320 6.43 18.67 -1.01
CA PRO A 320 5.37 19.67 -1.10
C PRO A 320 4.36 19.37 -2.21
N GLY A 321 4.84 18.85 -3.35
CA GLY A 321 3.96 18.42 -4.45
C GLY A 321 2.96 17.34 -4.05
N LEU A 322 3.31 16.43 -3.13
CA LEU A 322 2.36 15.43 -2.63
C LEU A 322 1.27 16.08 -1.76
N LYS A 323 1.63 17.07 -0.93
CA LYS A 323 0.65 17.87 -0.18
C LYS A 323 -0.32 18.57 -1.13
N ALA A 324 0.19 19.19 -2.18
CA ALA A 324 -0.61 19.87 -3.19
C ALA A 324 -1.59 18.92 -3.90
N ILE A 325 -1.15 17.68 -4.23
CA ILE A 325 -2.04 16.65 -4.78
C ILE A 325 -3.17 16.30 -3.80
N PHE A 326 -2.86 16.12 -2.52
CA PHE A 326 -3.87 15.80 -1.52
C PHE A 326 -4.81 16.96 -1.25
N GLN A 327 -4.34 18.20 -1.27
CA GLN A 327 -5.19 19.38 -1.18
C GLN A 327 -6.11 19.50 -2.40
N LEU A 328 -5.61 19.25 -3.62
CA LEU A 328 -6.44 19.20 -4.83
C LEU A 328 -7.55 18.15 -4.68
N ALA A 329 -7.19 16.92 -4.34
CA ALA A 329 -8.15 15.84 -4.15
C ALA A 329 -9.15 16.14 -3.02
N TRP A 330 -8.68 16.76 -1.93
CA TRP A 330 -9.52 17.15 -0.80
C TRP A 330 -10.54 18.23 -1.17
N GLY A 331 -10.12 19.27 -1.90
CA GLY A 331 -11.03 20.30 -2.39
C GLY A 331 -12.10 19.75 -3.33
N VAL A 332 -11.75 18.80 -4.20
CA VAL A 332 -12.72 18.09 -5.07
C VAL A 332 -13.68 17.23 -4.23
N THR A 333 -13.17 16.53 -3.20
CA THR A 333 -13.99 15.76 -2.27
C THR A 333 -14.98 16.67 -1.53
N LEU A 334 -14.55 17.82 -1.00
CA LEU A 334 -15.42 18.78 -0.33
C LEU A 334 -16.51 19.32 -1.26
N ARG A 335 -16.14 19.67 -2.50
CA ARG A 335 -17.11 20.11 -3.52
C ARG A 335 -18.11 19.03 -3.89
N THR A 336 -17.68 17.77 -3.93
CA THR A 336 -18.59 16.64 -4.17
C THR A 336 -19.56 16.50 -3.00
N LEU A 337 -19.07 16.54 -1.76
CA LEU A 337 -19.91 16.46 -0.56
C LEU A 337 -20.90 17.63 -0.47
N SER A 338 -20.53 18.84 -0.90
CA SER A 338 -21.46 19.98 -0.86
C SER A 338 -22.65 19.86 -1.83
N GLN A 339 -22.62 18.91 -2.78
CA GLN A 339 -23.76 18.62 -3.66
C GLN A 339 -24.87 17.81 -2.98
N PHE A 340 -24.60 17.20 -1.82
CA PHE A 340 -25.55 16.30 -1.15
C PHE A 340 -26.01 16.87 0.19
N PRO A 341 -27.23 16.53 0.65
CA PRO A 341 -27.72 16.95 1.95
C PRO A 341 -26.82 16.46 3.08
N VAL A 342 -26.51 17.32 4.05
CA VAL A 342 -25.71 16.97 5.25
C VAL A 342 -26.35 15.81 6.04
N THR A 343 -27.68 15.69 6.01
CA THR A 343 -28.42 14.56 6.60
C THR A 343 -28.09 13.22 5.95
N THR A 344 -27.76 13.21 4.66
CA THR A 344 -27.41 12.02 3.88
C THR A 344 -25.95 11.63 4.09
N ILE A 345 -25.07 12.64 4.18
CA ILE A 345 -23.63 12.43 4.37
C ILE A 345 -23.28 12.06 5.82
N GLY A 346 -24.04 12.52 6.81
CA GLY A 346 -23.63 12.33 8.21
C GLY A 346 -22.27 12.96 8.53
N GLY A 347 -21.77 12.77 9.75
CA GLY A 347 -20.48 13.33 10.19
C GLY A 347 -20.46 14.86 10.32
N ASN A 348 -19.44 15.39 11.00
CA ASN A 348 -19.23 16.83 11.17
C ASN A 348 -18.45 17.42 9.99
N VAL A 349 -18.97 17.25 8.76
CA VAL A 349 -18.29 17.71 7.53
C VAL A 349 -18.58 19.19 7.24
N GLY A 350 -19.71 19.72 7.74
CA GLY A 350 -20.23 21.04 7.36
C GLY A 350 -19.24 22.20 7.53
N GLU A 351 -18.42 22.19 8.58
CA GLU A 351 -17.48 23.27 8.89
C GLU A 351 -16.39 23.49 7.83
N CYS A 352 -16.07 22.46 7.04
CA CYS A 352 -14.99 22.53 6.06
C CYS A 352 -15.49 22.61 4.60
N LEU A 353 -16.79 22.48 4.35
CA LEU A 353 -17.34 22.50 2.98
C LEU A 353 -17.15 23.86 2.30
N GLU A 354 -17.20 24.96 3.05
CA GLU A 354 -17.04 26.32 2.51
C GLU A 354 -15.62 26.63 2.04
N ASP A 355 -14.62 25.86 2.48
CA ASP A 355 -13.21 26.06 2.15
C ASP A 355 -12.78 25.29 0.88
N ASP A 356 -13.71 24.69 0.14
CA ASP A 356 -13.38 23.86 -1.03
C ASP A 356 -12.63 24.64 -2.14
N GLU A 357 -13.12 25.81 -2.56
CA GLU A 357 -12.46 26.64 -3.59
C GLU A 357 -11.12 27.17 -3.11
N LYS A 358 -11.04 27.61 -1.86
CA LYS A 358 -9.80 28.10 -1.26
C LYS A 358 -8.74 26.99 -1.20
N THR A 359 -9.15 25.76 -0.86
CA THR A 359 -8.26 24.60 -0.83
C THR A 359 -7.73 24.28 -2.22
N ILE A 360 -8.60 24.36 -3.25
CA ILE A 360 -8.21 24.17 -4.65
C ILE A 360 -7.25 25.27 -5.12
N ASP A 361 -7.52 26.53 -4.79
CA ASP A 361 -6.65 27.65 -5.16
C ASP A 361 -5.24 27.45 -4.56
N ILE A 362 -5.14 27.05 -3.27
CA ILE A 362 -3.86 26.71 -2.65
C ILE A 362 -3.14 25.60 -3.42
N ALA A 363 -3.85 24.50 -3.73
CA ALA A 363 -3.28 23.37 -4.43
C ALA A 363 -2.77 23.73 -5.83
N ILE A 364 -3.51 24.58 -6.56
CA ILE A 364 -3.14 25.04 -7.90
C ILE A 364 -1.88 25.90 -7.84
N GLU A 365 -1.83 26.88 -6.93
CA GLU A 365 -0.66 27.75 -6.73
C GLU A 365 0.59 26.93 -6.31
N ASP A 366 0.39 25.86 -5.53
CA ASP A 366 1.43 24.89 -5.16
C ASP A 366 1.71 23.81 -6.24
N ASN A 367 1.25 24.05 -7.48
CA ASN A 367 1.51 23.23 -8.67
C ASN A 367 1.01 21.77 -8.61
N ALA A 368 -0.16 21.54 -8.00
CA ALA A 368 -0.75 20.21 -7.86
C ALA A 368 -0.83 19.41 -9.18
N PHE A 369 -1.21 20.02 -10.30
CA PHE A 369 -1.31 19.31 -11.59
C PHE A 369 0.04 18.79 -12.10
N GLN A 370 1.10 19.61 -11.98
CA GLN A 370 2.44 19.20 -12.38
C GLN A 370 3.00 18.15 -11.42
N ALA A 371 2.77 18.32 -10.11
CA ALA A 371 3.14 17.34 -9.11
C ALA A 371 2.43 15.99 -9.34
N LEU A 372 1.13 16.00 -9.61
CA LEU A 372 0.33 14.80 -9.91
C LEU A 372 0.89 14.05 -11.12
N ARG A 373 1.23 14.79 -12.17
CA ARG A 373 1.87 14.22 -13.37
C ARG A 373 3.22 13.60 -13.06
N ASN A 374 4.08 14.31 -12.33
CA ASN A 374 5.47 13.92 -12.15
C ASN A 374 5.67 12.85 -11.07
N LEU A 375 4.90 12.91 -9.97
CA LEU A 375 5.03 12.02 -8.83
C LEU A 375 4.20 10.74 -9.00
N ILE A 376 2.98 10.82 -9.54
CA ILE A 376 2.06 9.69 -9.66
C ILE A 376 2.02 9.16 -11.11
N VAL A 377 1.55 9.95 -12.07
CA VAL A 377 1.25 9.45 -13.43
C VAL A 377 2.48 8.98 -14.19
N LYS A 378 3.66 9.55 -13.88
CA LYS A 378 4.93 9.15 -14.48
C LYS A 378 5.40 7.75 -14.06
N ASN A 379 5.03 7.29 -12.85
CA ASN A 379 5.43 5.98 -12.36
C ASN A 379 4.90 4.88 -13.29
N SER A 380 5.73 3.91 -13.65
CA SER A 380 5.37 2.86 -14.62
C SER A 380 4.25 1.93 -14.16
N ALA A 381 4.07 1.73 -12.86
CA ALA A 381 3.00 0.91 -12.29
C ALA A 381 1.64 1.62 -12.30
N PHE A 382 1.59 2.95 -12.45
CA PHE A 382 0.33 3.71 -12.40
C PHE A 382 -0.69 3.23 -13.44
N HIS A 383 -0.29 3.12 -14.71
CA HIS A 383 -1.19 2.68 -15.80
C HIS A 383 -1.54 1.20 -15.75
N GLU A 384 -0.78 0.39 -15.01
CA GLU A 384 -1.01 -1.05 -14.85
C GLU A 384 -2.01 -1.37 -13.73
N GLN A 385 -2.41 -0.38 -12.93
CA GLN A 385 -3.29 -0.53 -11.78
C GLN A 385 -4.64 0.15 -12.03
N GLU A 386 -5.69 -0.66 -12.26
CA GLU A 386 -7.04 -0.18 -12.62
C GLU A 386 -7.57 0.88 -11.65
N PHE A 387 -7.50 0.60 -10.36
CA PHE A 387 -8.02 1.48 -9.32
C PHE A 387 -7.19 2.75 -9.14
N PHE A 388 -5.90 2.73 -9.50
CA PHE A 388 -5.10 3.95 -9.47
C PHE A 388 -5.53 4.88 -10.59
N LEU A 389 -5.65 4.33 -11.80
CA LEU A 389 -6.08 5.07 -12.97
C LEU A 389 -7.49 5.63 -12.80
N LYS A 390 -8.46 4.82 -12.34
CA LYS A 390 -9.83 5.27 -12.06
C LYS A 390 -9.88 6.37 -11.00
N ARG A 391 -9.12 6.25 -9.91
CA ARG A 391 -9.16 7.27 -8.85
C ARG A 391 -8.62 8.62 -9.33
N ILE A 392 -7.51 8.64 -10.07
CA ILE A 392 -6.97 9.88 -10.63
C ILE A 392 -7.86 10.43 -11.75
N HIS A 393 -8.43 9.56 -12.58
CA HIS A 393 -9.44 9.94 -13.56
C HIS A 393 -10.60 10.70 -12.89
N ASN A 394 -11.23 10.11 -11.87
CA ASN A 394 -12.35 10.72 -11.14
C ASN A 394 -11.98 12.08 -10.53
N ILE A 395 -10.81 12.21 -9.89
CA ILE A 395 -10.37 13.50 -9.31
C ILE A 395 -10.31 14.60 -10.38
N ILE A 396 -9.83 14.27 -11.59
CA ILE A 396 -9.68 15.24 -12.68
C ILE A 396 -11.00 15.55 -13.36
N THR A 397 -11.83 14.53 -13.63
CA THR A 397 -13.16 14.74 -14.22
C THR A 397 -14.08 15.48 -13.27
N ASP A 398 -14.06 15.15 -11.99
CA ASP A 398 -14.84 15.83 -10.95
C ASP A 398 -14.41 17.30 -10.80
N PHE A 399 -13.10 17.58 -10.82
CA PHE A 399 -12.62 18.96 -10.86
C PHE A 399 -13.16 19.73 -12.08
N ILE A 400 -13.15 19.12 -13.26
CA ILE A 400 -13.63 19.77 -14.49
C ILE A 400 -15.14 20.01 -14.45
N VAL A 401 -15.91 19.03 -14.00
CA VAL A 401 -17.38 19.04 -14.04
C VAL A 401 -17.97 19.87 -12.90
N LEU A 402 -17.44 19.72 -11.68
CA LEU A 402 -18.00 20.37 -10.49
C LEU A 402 -17.46 21.80 -10.27
N MET A 403 -16.33 22.16 -10.91
CA MET A 403 -15.72 23.50 -10.79
C MET A 403 -15.45 24.17 -12.15
N PRO A 404 -16.46 24.29 -13.05
CA PRO A 404 -16.27 24.80 -14.41
C PRO A 404 -15.81 26.28 -14.43
N ILE A 405 -16.16 27.06 -13.41
CA ILE A 405 -15.70 28.45 -13.28
C ILE A 405 -14.19 28.49 -13.01
N LYS A 406 -13.65 27.59 -12.18
CA LYS A 406 -12.20 27.49 -11.94
C LYS A 406 -11.44 27.07 -13.18
N VAL A 407 -11.98 26.13 -13.98
CA VAL A 407 -11.38 25.76 -15.28
C VAL A 407 -11.35 26.97 -16.23
N LYS A 408 -12.43 27.77 -16.26
CA LYS A 408 -12.49 29.00 -17.06
C LYS A 408 -11.46 30.04 -16.58
N GLU A 409 -11.30 30.23 -15.28
CA GLU A 409 -10.29 31.11 -14.69
C GLU A 409 -8.87 30.67 -15.08
N LEU A 410 -8.56 29.37 -14.96
CA LEU A 410 -7.29 28.80 -15.35
C LEU A 410 -7.00 29.07 -16.84
N ARG A 411 -7.97 28.82 -17.73
CA ARG A 411 -7.82 29.09 -19.15
C ARG A 411 -7.53 30.57 -19.42
N ASN A 412 -8.30 31.48 -18.82
CA ASN A 412 -8.11 32.92 -19.01
C ASN A 412 -6.73 33.39 -18.54
N ARG A 413 -6.24 32.87 -17.40
CA ARG A 413 -4.86 33.13 -16.93
C ARG A 413 -3.82 32.54 -17.89
N GLY A 414 -4.07 31.35 -18.43
CA GLY A 414 -3.23 30.73 -19.45
C GLY A 414 -3.12 31.56 -20.74
N ASP A 415 -4.24 32.09 -21.24
CA ASP A 415 -4.28 32.97 -22.41
C ASP A 415 -3.46 34.25 -22.17
N GLU A 416 -3.56 34.83 -20.97
CA GLU A 416 -2.78 36.01 -20.59
C GLU A 416 -1.28 35.69 -20.50
N THR A 417 -0.91 34.58 -19.86
CA THR A 417 0.46 34.08 -19.83
C THR A 417 1.03 33.88 -21.24
N ALA A 418 0.24 33.32 -22.16
CA ALA A 418 0.65 33.13 -23.55
C ALA A 418 0.90 34.47 -24.28
N ARG A 419 0.07 35.50 -24.03
CA ARG A 419 0.28 36.85 -24.57
C ARG A 419 1.58 37.47 -24.05
N ILE A 420 1.87 37.31 -22.75
CA ILE A 420 3.12 37.80 -22.15
C ILE A 420 4.32 37.15 -22.85
N ILE A 421 4.31 35.82 -23.00
CA ILE A 421 5.39 35.08 -23.68
C ILE A 421 5.55 35.55 -25.13
N ALA A 422 4.45 35.68 -25.87
CA ALA A 422 4.48 36.13 -27.26
C ALA A 422 5.02 37.56 -27.39
N SER A 423 4.64 38.48 -26.50
CA SER A 423 5.14 39.86 -26.47
C SER A 423 6.65 39.91 -26.24
N HIS A 424 7.16 39.18 -25.24
CA HIS A 424 8.60 39.12 -24.97
C HIS A 424 9.36 38.54 -26.16
N SER A 425 8.84 37.46 -26.76
CA SER A 425 9.45 36.84 -27.93
C SER A 425 9.50 37.78 -29.15
N GLN A 426 8.48 38.63 -29.36
CA GLN A 426 8.48 39.63 -30.43
C GLN A 426 9.51 40.73 -30.22
N GLU A 427 9.78 41.08 -28.97
CA GLU A 427 10.82 42.05 -28.59
C GLU A 427 12.23 41.44 -28.53
N GLY A 428 12.38 40.13 -28.81
CA GLY A 428 13.64 39.41 -28.70
C GLY A 428 14.13 39.22 -27.26
N LEU A 429 13.21 39.30 -26.29
CA LEU A 429 13.47 39.13 -24.85
C LEU A 429 13.08 37.73 -24.39
N GLU A 430 13.75 37.24 -23.34
CA GLU A 430 13.32 36.03 -22.65
C GLU A 430 12.07 36.31 -21.79
N PRO A 431 11.06 35.40 -21.78
CA PRO A 431 9.89 35.57 -20.95
C PRO A 431 10.21 35.43 -19.46
N PRO A 432 9.39 35.99 -18.55
CA PRO A 432 9.56 35.83 -17.11
C PRO A 432 9.59 34.35 -16.69
N THR A 433 10.49 33.98 -15.79
CA THR A 433 10.69 32.58 -15.38
C THR A 433 9.62 32.04 -14.42
N LYS A 434 8.78 32.92 -13.84
CA LYS A 434 7.75 32.58 -12.85
C LYS A 434 6.35 32.89 -13.36
N LEU A 435 6.01 32.39 -14.55
CA LEU A 435 4.67 32.52 -15.10
C LEU A 435 3.75 31.39 -14.57
N PRO A 436 2.48 31.67 -14.28
CA PRO A 436 1.52 30.66 -13.81
C PRO A 436 1.08 29.78 -14.98
N LEU A 437 1.75 28.63 -15.14
CA LEU A 437 1.49 27.66 -16.22
C LEU A 437 0.44 26.59 -15.84
N HIS A 438 -0.39 26.86 -14.84
CA HIS A 438 -1.31 25.87 -14.26
C HIS A 438 -2.27 25.23 -15.28
N PHE A 439 -2.80 26.01 -16.24
CA PHE A 439 -3.67 25.47 -17.28
C PHE A 439 -2.92 24.54 -18.23
N GLU A 440 -1.69 24.89 -18.61
CA GLU A 440 -0.82 24.02 -19.40
C GLU A 440 -0.51 22.73 -18.64
N HIS A 441 -0.22 22.83 -17.34
CA HIS A 441 0.02 21.66 -16.48
C HIS A 441 -1.20 20.74 -16.38
N LEU A 442 -2.42 21.29 -16.32
CA LEU A 442 -3.66 20.51 -16.38
C LEU A 442 -3.78 19.75 -17.71
N LEU A 443 -3.56 20.42 -18.85
CA LEU A 443 -3.63 19.78 -20.17
C LEU A 443 -2.56 18.69 -20.35
N ASN A 444 -1.33 18.96 -19.90
CA ASN A 444 -0.24 17.99 -19.92
C ASN A 444 -0.52 16.79 -19.02
N LEU A 445 -1.15 17.02 -17.87
CA LEU A 445 -1.60 15.94 -16.97
C LEU A 445 -2.66 15.07 -17.66
N ILE A 446 -3.72 15.66 -18.22
CA ILE A 446 -4.77 14.95 -18.97
C ILE A 446 -4.13 14.10 -20.07
N SER A 447 -3.25 14.70 -20.88
CA SER A 447 -2.53 13.98 -21.94
C SER A 447 -1.71 12.80 -21.39
N SER A 448 -1.10 12.93 -20.22
CA SER A 448 -0.27 11.88 -19.62
C SER A 448 -1.09 10.76 -19.01
N ILE A 449 -2.24 11.06 -18.42
CA ILE A 449 -3.18 10.06 -17.88
C ILE A 449 -3.65 9.14 -19.01
N TYR A 450 -4.06 9.70 -20.15
CA TYR A 450 -4.62 8.94 -21.27
C TYR A 450 -3.62 8.59 -22.38
N ALA A 451 -2.31 8.80 -22.17
CA ALA A 451 -1.28 8.47 -23.15
C ALA A 451 -1.21 6.97 -23.48
N LYS A 452 -1.68 6.12 -22.55
CA LYS A 452 -1.68 4.67 -22.63
C LYS A 452 -2.98 4.13 -22.03
N ASP A 453 -3.45 3.00 -22.52
CA ASP A 453 -4.58 2.25 -21.96
C ASP A 453 -4.29 0.74 -21.96
N PRO A 454 -3.28 0.27 -21.20
CA PRO A 454 -2.89 -1.15 -21.20
C PRO A 454 -3.99 -2.07 -20.65
N LEU A 455 -4.87 -1.52 -19.79
CA LEU A 455 -6.00 -2.22 -19.18
C LEU A 455 -7.28 -2.15 -20.03
N ASN A 456 -7.27 -1.42 -21.15
CA ASN A 456 -8.41 -1.24 -22.06
C ASN A 456 -9.68 -0.74 -21.32
N LEU A 457 -9.50 0.18 -20.37
CA LEU A 457 -10.61 0.76 -19.59
C LEU A 457 -11.39 1.82 -20.39
N LYS A 458 -10.78 2.37 -21.45
CA LYS A 458 -11.38 3.37 -22.36
C LYS A 458 -11.88 4.64 -21.67
N LEU A 459 -11.32 5.00 -20.51
CA LEU A 459 -11.71 6.18 -19.72
C LEU A 459 -11.62 7.51 -20.50
N ALA A 460 -10.70 7.60 -21.47
CA ALA A 460 -10.60 8.77 -22.35
C ALA A 460 -11.86 9.00 -23.19
N SER A 461 -12.68 7.96 -23.41
CA SER A 461 -13.93 8.04 -24.17
C SER A 461 -14.93 8.98 -23.52
N GLU A 462 -14.87 9.19 -22.19
CA GLU A 462 -15.79 10.05 -21.46
C GLU A 462 -15.68 11.54 -21.83
N TYR A 463 -14.53 11.96 -22.38
CA TYR A 463 -14.35 13.32 -22.91
C TYR A 463 -15.09 13.55 -24.23
N TRP A 464 -15.47 12.47 -24.91
CA TRP A 464 -16.11 12.51 -26.21
C TRP A 464 -17.57 12.10 -26.04
N CYS A 465 -18.51 12.97 -26.39
CA CYS A 465 -19.92 12.60 -26.35
C CYS A 465 -20.14 11.30 -27.16
N PRO A 466 -20.93 10.33 -26.66
CA PRO A 466 -21.29 9.17 -27.47
C PRO A 466 -21.98 9.68 -28.74
N SER A 467 -21.56 9.20 -29.92
CA SER A 467 -22.42 9.32 -31.09
C SER A 467 -23.76 8.66 -30.74
N GLU A 468 -24.89 9.23 -31.16
CA GLU A 468 -26.25 8.75 -30.79
C GLU A 468 -26.44 7.22 -30.93
N SER A 469 -25.66 6.57 -31.78
CA SER A 469 -25.60 5.11 -31.97
C SER A 469 -25.07 4.27 -30.77
N LEU A 470 -24.40 4.88 -29.78
CA LEU A 470 -23.83 4.18 -28.61
C LEU A 470 -24.75 4.21 -27.37
N MET A 471 -25.78 5.05 -27.37
CA MET A 471 -26.72 5.12 -26.23
C MET A 471 -27.53 3.82 -26.08
N GLU A 472 -27.87 3.14 -27.17
CA GLU A 472 -28.67 1.90 -27.12
C GLU A 472 -27.90 0.71 -26.52
N GLN A 473 -26.57 0.71 -26.54
CA GLN A 473 -25.77 -0.38 -25.97
C GLN A 473 -25.37 -0.13 -24.51
N SER A 474 -25.24 1.13 -24.08
CA SER A 474 -24.86 1.47 -22.70
C SER A 474 -25.94 1.17 -21.66
N TYR A 475 -27.23 1.09 -22.06
CA TYR A 475 -28.32 0.72 -21.15
C TYR A 475 -28.39 -0.78 -20.85
N LEU A 476 -27.70 -1.63 -21.62
CA LEU A 476 -27.77 -3.09 -21.48
C LEU A 476 -26.57 -3.69 -20.74
N GLN A 477 -25.55 -2.90 -20.37
CA GLN A 477 -24.31 -3.40 -19.77
C GLN A 477 -23.74 -2.57 -18.62
N ARG A 478 -24.53 -1.68 -18.00
CA ARG A 478 -24.17 -1.07 -16.71
C ARG A 478 -24.86 -1.77 -15.56
#